data_AF-A0A9D3S956-F1
#
_entry.id   AF-A0A9D3S956-F1
#
_cell.length_a   1.000
_cell.length_b   1.000
_cell.length_c   1.000
_cell.angle_alpha   90.00
_cell.angle_beta   90.00
_cell.angle_gamma   90.00
#
_symmetry.space_group_name_H-M   'P 1'
#
loop_
_entity.id
_entity.type
_entity.pdbx_description
1 polymer ?
#
loop_
_entity_poly.entity_id
_entity_poly.type
_entity_poly.pdbx_seq_one_letter_code
_entity_poly.pdbx_strand_id
1 'polypeptide(L)'
;MVEEQISPLKDFLITYIMPEKCYEHLFLRLNLKHGPCMKIILNKILSVWMLGELIAPLLQIWVVVQDSSAQGLSLVSVVLQLLAVSVHTAACILHKFPIGAYGDSVFVLVQFVLLVFLIQYYRGKTVTGCVLLSVYSGVMYLLTSAVTPEVVVMAMQEWSVVFVISGQLIQAGCNLTSGSTGQLSGASVFLVFLASLGRTFRSTQGFLSLLSSCCSLLLFIQTLIYRKTTTRETTRRKKEE
;
A
#
# COMPACT_ATOMS: atom_id res chain seq x y z
N MET A 1 -7.97 -30.78 -28.69
CA MET A 1 -8.10 -30.61 -27.22
C MET A 1 -7.42 -29.32 -26.75
N VAL A 2 -7.68 -28.17 -27.39
CA VAL A 2 -7.13 -26.85 -26.99
C VAL A 2 -8.27 -25.81 -26.78
N GLU A 3 -9.46 -26.07 -27.33
CA GLU A 3 -10.61 -25.15 -27.27
C GLU A 3 -11.27 -25.02 -25.88
N GLU A 4 -11.17 -26.03 -25.00
CA GLU A 4 -12.00 -26.13 -23.78
C GLU A 4 -11.43 -25.41 -22.54
N GLN A 5 -10.14 -25.05 -22.53
CA GLN A 5 -9.51 -24.27 -21.44
C GLN A 5 -9.67 -22.75 -21.63
N ILE A 6 -10.09 -22.32 -22.83
CA ILE A 6 -10.22 -20.90 -23.17
C ILE A 6 -11.54 -20.33 -22.62
N SER A 7 -12.59 -21.14 -22.49
CA SER A 7 -13.92 -20.70 -22.04
C SER A 7 -13.97 -20.16 -20.59
N PRO A 8 -13.44 -20.84 -19.55
CA PRO A 8 -13.52 -20.31 -18.18
C PRO A 8 -12.66 -19.06 -18.00
N LEU A 9 -11.52 -19.00 -18.69
CA LEU A 9 -10.62 -17.85 -18.66
C LEU A 9 -11.21 -16.65 -19.42
N LYS A 10 -11.90 -16.91 -20.53
CA LYS A 10 -12.65 -15.93 -21.32
C LYS A 10 -13.87 -15.41 -20.55
N ASP A 11 -14.64 -16.27 -19.88
CA ASP A 11 -15.77 -15.86 -19.03
C ASP A 11 -15.30 -15.07 -17.80
N PHE A 12 -14.18 -15.46 -17.18
CA PHE A 12 -13.56 -14.70 -16.11
C PHE A 12 -13.06 -13.33 -16.62
N LEU A 13 -12.44 -13.27 -17.79
CA LEU A 13 -12.01 -12.01 -18.41
C LEU A 13 -13.20 -11.12 -18.78
N ILE A 14 -14.27 -11.68 -19.32
CA ILE A 14 -15.43 -10.91 -19.79
C ILE A 14 -16.28 -10.41 -18.61
N THR A 15 -16.46 -11.27 -17.60
CA THR A 15 -17.28 -10.95 -16.43
C THR A 15 -16.54 -10.04 -15.45
N TYR A 16 -15.24 -10.31 -15.23
CA TYR A 16 -14.48 -9.63 -14.19
C TYR A 16 -13.58 -8.52 -14.72
N ILE A 17 -13.10 -8.57 -15.97
CA ILE A 17 -12.08 -7.65 -16.50
C ILE A 17 -12.61 -6.73 -17.62
N MET A 18 -13.51 -7.16 -18.51
CA MET A 18 -13.77 -6.43 -19.76
C MET A 18 -15.14 -6.73 -20.44
N PRO A 19 -15.91 -5.72 -20.89
CA PRO A 19 -17.12 -5.97 -21.70
C PRO A 19 -16.79 -6.68 -23.03
N GLU A 20 -17.65 -7.61 -23.48
CA GLU A 20 -17.46 -8.47 -24.68
C GLU A 20 -16.96 -7.70 -25.92
N LYS A 21 -17.54 -6.52 -26.18
CA LYS A 21 -17.20 -5.66 -27.32
C LYS A 21 -15.73 -5.24 -27.37
N CYS A 22 -15.07 -5.18 -26.22
CA CYS A 22 -13.69 -4.75 -26.10
C CYS A 22 -12.70 -5.93 -26.17
N TYR A 23 -13.15 -7.12 -25.76
CA TYR A 23 -12.41 -8.37 -25.95
C TYR A 23 -12.24 -8.66 -27.44
N GLU A 24 -13.31 -8.49 -28.24
CA GLU A 24 -13.24 -8.68 -29.68
C GLU A 24 -12.33 -7.66 -30.39
N HIS A 25 -12.40 -6.38 -30.04
CA HIS A 25 -11.56 -5.36 -30.70
C HIS A 25 -10.07 -5.50 -30.38
N LEU A 26 -9.72 -5.97 -29.18
CA LEU A 26 -8.35 -6.09 -28.71
C LEU A 26 -7.70 -7.42 -29.13
N PHE A 27 -8.39 -8.54 -28.94
CA PHE A 27 -7.84 -9.89 -29.18
C PHE A 27 -8.11 -10.41 -30.60
N LEU A 28 -9.26 -10.08 -31.23
CA LEU A 28 -9.58 -10.54 -32.58
C LEU A 28 -9.12 -9.55 -33.68
N ARG A 29 -8.99 -8.24 -33.38
CA ARG A 29 -8.56 -7.23 -34.37
C ARG A 29 -7.23 -6.51 -34.07
N LEU A 30 -6.55 -6.82 -32.95
CA LEU A 30 -5.27 -6.19 -32.55
C LEU A 30 -5.27 -4.64 -32.63
N ASN A 31 -6.43 -4.02 -32.41
CA ASN A 31 -6.61 -2.61 -32.66
C ASN A 31 -6.36 -1.79 -31.38
N LEU A 32 -5.09 -1.73 -30.96
CA LEU A 32 -4.59 -1.03 -29.77
C LEU A 32 -4.87 0.50 -29.76
N LYS A 33 -5.35 1.04 -30.88
CA LYS A 33 -5.59 2.48 -31.09
C LYS A 33 -7.02 2.94 -30.73
N HIS A 34 -7.91 2.02 -30.32
CA HIS A 34 -9.23 2.40 -29.82
C HIS A 34 -9.12 3.01 -28.41
N GLY A 35 -9.01 4.35 -28.37
CA GLY A 35 -8.91 5.16 -27.16
C GLY A 35 -9.87 4.81 -26.01
N PRO A 36 -11.17 4.55 -26.24
CA PRO A 36 -12.09 4.21 -25.14
C PRO A 36 -11.83 2.81 -24.54
N CYS A 37 -11.47 1.83 -25.37
CA CYS A 37 -11.18 0.47 -24.91
C CYS A 37 -9.91 0.41 -24.06
N MET A 38 -8.86 1.13 -24.48
CA MET A 38 -7.61 1.20 -23.73
C MET A 38 -7.79 1.87 -22.37
N LYS A 39 -8.63 2.91 -22.27
CA LYS A 39 -8.97 3.54 -20.98
C LYS A 39 -9.70 2.58 -20.03
N ILE A 40 -10.61 1.75 -20.54
CA ILE A 40 -11.34 0.77 -19.73
C ILE A 40 -10.38 -0.28 -19.16
N ILE A 41 -9.50 -0.84 -20.00
CA ILE A 41 -8.46 -1.80 -19.57
C ILE A 41 -7.59 -1.19 -18.48
N LEU A 42 -7.12 0.03 -18.74
CA LEU A 42 -6.16 0.69 -17.87
C LEU A 42 -6.79 0.99 -16.52
N ASN A 43 -8.01 1.55 -16.48
CA ASN A 43 -8.74 1.75 -15.23
C ASN A 43 -9.00 0.44 -14.48
N LYS A 44 -9.22 -0.67 -15.20
CA LYS A 44 -9.47 -1.96 -14.57
C LYS A 44 -8.21 -2.58 -13.97
N ILE A 45 -7.10 -2.56 -14.71
CA ILE A 45 -5.79 -2.97 -14.20
C ILE A 45 -5.45 -2.13 -12.98
N LEU A 46 -5.64 -0.80 -13.05
CA LEU A 46 -5.43 0.08 -11.90
C LEU A 46 -6.32 -0.27 -10.70
N SER A 47 -7.57 -0.68 -10.92
CA SER A 47 -8.45 -1.10 -9.84
C SER A 47 -7.96 -2.37 -9.15
N VAL A 48 -7.51 -3.38 -9.92
CA VAL A 48 -6.96 -4.62 -9.36
C VAL A 48 -5.63 -4.35 -8.65
N TRP A 49 -4.81 -3.49 -9.22
CA TRP A 49 -3.53 -3.06 -8.68
C TRP A 49 -3.66 -2.37 -7.31
N MET A 50 -4.73 -1.60 -7.12
CA MET A 50 -5.02 -0.93 -5.86
C MET A 50 -5.45 -1.90 -4.76
N LEU A 51 -5.95 -3.10 -5.09
CA LEU A 51 -6.13 -4.17 -4.09
C LEU A 51 -4.80 -4.57 -3.46
N GLY A 52 -3.67 -4.34 -4.15
CA GLY A 52 -2.34 -4.53 -3.59
C GLY A 52 -2.08 -3.69 -2.34
N GLU A 53 -2.70 -2.50 -2.23
CA GLU A 53 -2.62 -1.64 -1.05
C GLU A 53 -3.30 -2.28 0.18
N LEU A 54 -4.34 -3.09 -0.04
CA LEU A 54 -5.02 -3.86 0.99
C LEU A 54 -4.18 -5.05 1.48
N ILE A 55 -3.45 -5.67 0.55
CA ILE A 55 -2.68 -6.90 0.77
C ILE A 55 -1.32 -6.58 1.39
N ALA A 56 -0.70 -5.45 1.03
CA ALA A 56 0.64 -5.11 1.48
C ALA A 56 0.82 -5.07 3.01
N PRO A 57 -0.08 -4.48 3.81
CA PRO A 57 0.07 -4.44 5.26
C PRO A 57 -0.24 -5.81 5.90
N LEU A 58 -1.18 -6.60 5.35
CA LEU A 58 -1.41 -7.99 5.78
C LEU A 58 -0.14 -8.84 5.69
N LEU A 59 0.59 -8.74 4.59
CA LEU A 59 1.86 -9.46 4.43
C LEU A 59 2.91 -8.99 5.44
N GLN A 60 2.92 -7.72 5.83
CA GLN A 60 3.84 -7.23 6.87
C GLN A 60 3.47 -7.77 8.24
N ILE A 61 2.18 -7.73 8.59
CA ILE A 61 1.66 -8.30 9.84
C ILE A 61 2.05 -9.78 9.93
N TRP A 62 1.83 -10.53 8.84
CA TRP A 62 2.19 -11.94 8.78
C TRP A 62 3.68 -12.18 9.10
N VAL A 63 4.59 -11.44 8.45
CA VAL A 63 6.03 -11.57 8.67
C VAL A 63 6.41 -11.20 10.11
N VAL A 64 5.89 -10.10 10.65
CA VAL A 64 6.17 -9.67 12.03
C VAL A 64 5.70 -10.70 13.06
N VAL A 65 4.53 -11.31 12.87
CA VAL A 65 4.02 -12.37 13.75
C VAL A 65 4.84 -13.64 13.62
N GLN A 66 5.13 -14.07 12.39
CA GLN A 66 5.88 -15.28 12.10
C GLN A 66 7.28 -15.24 12.72
N ASP A 67 7.97 -14.12 12.60
CA ASP A 67 9.33 -13.94 13.15
C ASP A 67 9.34 -13.43 14.59
N SER A 68 8.16 -13.15 15.17
CA SER A 68 7.97 -12.62 16.52
C SER A 68 8.89 -11.43 16.85
N SER A 69 9.14 -10.58 15.85
CA SER A 69 10.12 -9.51 15.91
C SER A 69 9.74 -8.36 14.99
N ALA A 70 9.97 -7.14 15.45
CA ALA A 70 9.73 -5.91 14.71
C ALA A 70 11.04 -5.20 14.29
N GLN A 71 12.15 -5.96 14.19
CA GLN A 71 13.45 -5.42 13.80
C GLN A 71 13.44 -4.94 12.34
N GLY A 72 14.07 -3.78 12.08
CA GLY A 72 14.13 -3.15 10.75
C GLY A 72 12.89 -2.33 10.37
N LEU A 73 11.78 -2.42 11.11
CA LEU A 73 10.57 -1.65 10.84
C LEU A 73 10.54 -0.34 11.64
N SER A 74 10.32 0.79 10.96
CA SER A 74 10.24 2.10 11.60
C SER A 74 8.81 2.40 12.07
N LEU A 75 8.62 2.48 13.40
CA LEU A 75 7.35 2.87 14.00
C LEU A 75 6.85 4.21 13.46
N VAL A 76 7.75 5.19 13.28
CA VAL A 76 7.39 6.53 12.79
C VAL A 76 6.87 6.46 11.35
N SER A 77 7.49 5.64 10.50
CA SER A 77 7.02 5.42 9.13
C SER A 77 5.60 4.84 9.11
N VAL A 78 5.36 3.81 9.92
CA VAL A 78 4.06 3.14 10.00
C VAL A 78 2.98 4.08 10.57
N VAL A 79 3.31 4.89 11.58
CA VAL A 79 2.38 5.91 12.12
C VAL A 79 2.06 6.98 11.09
N LEU A 80 3.03 7.44 10.28
CA LEU A 80 2.77 8.40 9.20
C LEU A 80 1.85 7.81 8.11
N GLN A 81 2.01 6.53 7.77
CA GLN A 81 1.09 5.85 6.86
C GLN A 81 -0.31 5.69 7.45
N LEU A 82 -0.40 5.36 8.75
CA LEU A 82 -1.66 5.33 9.48
C LEU A 82 -2.37 6.69 9.42
N LEU A 83 -1.65 7.79 9.64
CA LEU A 83 -2.20 9.14 9.56
C LEU A 83 -2.67 9.49 8.14
N ALA A 84 -1.92 9.10 7.10
CA ALA A 84 -2.32 9.35 5.71
C ALA A 84 -3.64 8.65 5.35
N VAL A 85 -3.80 7.36 5.69
CA VAL A 85 -5.05 6.63 5.43
C VAL A 85 -6.20 7.12 6.32
N SER A 86 -5.89 7.57 7.53
CA SER A 86 -6.86 8.16 8.47
C SER A 86 -7.51 9.42 7.90
N VAL A 87 -6.69 10.34 7.39
CA VAL A 87 -7.16 11.59 6.77
C VAL A 87 -8.03 11.28 5.55
N HIS A 88 -7.61 10.35 4.70
CA HIS A 88 -8.40 9.93 3.53
C HIS A 88 -9.77 9.37 3.95
N THR A 89 -9.80 8.46 4.92
CA THR A 89 -11.02 7.84 5.42
C THR A 89 -11.95 8.87 6.07
N ALA A 90 -11.40 9.78 6.87
CA ALA A 90 -12.16 10.85 7.52
C ALA A 90 -12.77 11.80 6.48
N ALA A 91 -12.03 12.18 5.44
CA ALA A 91 -12.54 12.99 4.34
C ALA A 91 -13.72 12.31 3.64
N CYS A 92 -13.61 11.01 3.36
CA CYS A 92 -14.69 10.26 2.71
C CYS A 92 -15.97 10.21 3.55
N ILE A 93 -15.84 10.01 4.86
CA ILE A 93 -16.95 10.01 5.82
C ILE A 93 -17.60 11.39 5.86
N LEU A 94 -16.80 12.45 5.91
CA LEU A 94 -17.28 13.82 6.04
C LEU A 94 -18.03 14.30 4.78
N HIS A 95 -17.54 13.91 3.61
CA HIS A 95 -18.23 14.11 2.32
C HIS A 95 -19.45 13.19 2.12
N LYS A 96 -19.80 12.35 3.10
CA LYS A 96 -20.95 11.43 3.08
C LYS A 96 -20.96 10.49 1.88
N PHE A 97 -19.77 10.03 1.45
CA PHE A 97 -19.69 9.00 0.42
C PHE A 97 -20.27 7.67 0.94
N PRO A 98 -20.82 6.82 0.05
CA PRO A 98 -21.30 5.49 0.46
C PRO A 98 -20.14 4.64 0.97
N ILE A 99 -20.42 3.72 1.91
CA ILE A 99 -19.41 2.84 2.54
C ILE A 99 -18.57 2.08 1.51
N GLY A 100 -19.16 1.71 0.37
CA GLY A 100 -18.43 1.04 -0.72
C GLY A 100 -17.28 1.85 -1.34
N ALA A 101 -17.24 3.17 -1.12
CA ALA A 101 -16.19 4.04 -1.65
C ALA A 101 -14.96 4.13 -0.74
N TYR A 102 -15.08 3.85 0.55
CA TYR A 102 -14.00 4.00 1.53
C TYR A 102 -13.83 2.80 2.47
N GLY A 103 -14.66 1.75 2.32
CA GLY A 103 -14.64 0.58 3.19
C GLY A 103 -13.35 -0.23 3.10
N ASP A 104 -12.71 -0.24 1.93
CA ASP A 104 -11.37 -0.78 1.73
C ASP A 104 -10.33 -0.02 2.56
N SER A 105 -10.43 1.31 2.59
CA SER A 105 -9.54 2.18 3.39
C SER A 105 -9.73 1.97 4.89
N VAL A 106 -10.96 1.73 5.36
CA VAL A 106 -11.24 1.35 6.76
C VAL A 106 -10.55 0.03 7.11
N PHE A 107 -10.58 -0.95 6.22
CA PHE A 107 -9.90 -2.23 6.46
C PHE A 107 -8.38 -2.06 6.51
N VAL A 108 -7.79 -1.27 5.60
CA VAL A 108 -6.36 -0.90 5.64
C VAL A 108 -6.01 -0.19 6.95
N LEU A 109 -6.87 0.71 7.42
CA LEU A 109 -6.68 1.45 8.66
C LEU A 109 -6.61 0.51 9.87
N VAL A 110 -7.50 -0.48 9.97
CA VAL A 110 -7.45 -1.51 11.03
C VAL A 110 -6.14 -2.30 10.99
N GLN A 111 -5.66 -2.65 9.79
CA GLN A 111 -4.38 -3.36 9.65
C GLN A 111 -3.20 -2.53 10.15
N PHE A 112 -3.12 -1.24 9.80
CA PHE A 112 -2.06 -0.37 10.28
C PHE A 112 -2.10 -0.17 11.79
N VAL A 113 -3.29 -0.04 12.37
CA VAL A 113 -3.46 0.01 13.83
C VAL A 113 -2.91 -1.26 14.49
N LEU A 114 -3.27 -2.43 13.96
CA LEU A 114 -2.76 -3.71 14.43
C LEU A 114 -1.23 -3.78 14.29
N LEU A 115 -0.68 -3.35 13.17
CA LEU A 115 0.76 -3.34 12.92
C LEU A 115 1.51 -2.42 13.92
N VAL A 116 1.01 -1.22 14.18
CA VAL A 116 1.56 -0.29 15.20
C VAL A 116 1.58 -0.94 16.58
N PHE A 117 0.48 -1.61 16.95
CA PHE A 117 0.39 -2.33 18.21
C PHE A 117 1.40 -3.48 18.30
N LEU A 118 1.49 -4.31 17.26
CA LEU A 118 2.46 -5.42 17.18
C LEU A 118 3.91 -4.92 17.30
N ILE A 119 4.26 -3.83 16.62
CA ILE A 119 5.61 -3.25 16.70
C ILE A 119 5.94 -2.87 18.15
N GLN A 120 5.01 -2.25 18.87
CA GLN A 120 5.24 -1.86 20.26
C GLN A 120 5.25 -3.05 21.21
N TYR A 121 4.40 -4.05 20.95
CA TYR A 121 4.35 -5.31 21.68
C TYR A 121 5.69 -6.05 21.61
N TYR A 122 6.22 -6.29 20.41
CA TYR A 122 7.50 -6.98 20.21
C TYR A 122 8.73 -6.14 20.63
N ARG A 123 8.58 -4.82 20.82
CA ARG A 123 9.61 -3.96 21.43
C ARG A 123 9.57 -3.94 22.96
N GLY A 124 8.67 -4.70 23.59
CA GLY A 124 8.49 -4.72 25.05
C GLY A 124 7.81 -3.47 25.62
N LYS A 125 7.17 -2.65 24.78
CA LYS A 125 6.52 -1.37 25.14
C LYS A 125 5.00 -1.43 24.98
N THR A 126 4.38 -2.51 25.44
CA THR A 126 2.94 -2.78 25.27
C THR A 126 2.06 -1.66 25.83
N VAL A 127 2.40 -1.12 27.02
CA VAL A 127 1.66 0.00 27.63
C VAL A 127 1.66 1.23 26.72
N THR A 128 2.82 1.58 26.16
CA THR A 128 2.93 2.68 25.19
C THR A 128 2.10 2.39 23.95
N GLY A 129 2.05 1.13 23.49
CA GLY A 129 1.17 0.70 22.39
C GLY A 129 -0.32 0.93 22.70
N CYS A 130 -0.79 0.55 23.88
CA CYS A 130 -2.17 0.77 24.31
C CYS A 130 -2.53 2.25 24.43
N VAL A 131 -1.62 3.07 24.98
CA VAL A 131 -1.80 4.53 25.07
C VAL A 131 -1.89 5.15 23.68
N LEU A 132 -0.98 4.78 22.76
CA LEU A 132 -1.01 5.24 21.37
C LEU A 132 -2.34 4.87 20.69
N LEU A 133 -2.84 3.66 20.91
CA LEU A 133 -4.12 3.21 20.38
C LEU A 133 -5.29 4.04 20.91
N SER A 134 -5.33 4.27 22.22
CA SER A 134 -6.38 5.07 22.86
C SER A 134 -6.39 6.51 22.35
N VAL A 135 -5.20 7.13 22.26
CA VAL A 135 -5.04 8.49 21.71
C VAL A 135 -5.48 8.51 20.25
N TYR A 136 -5.06 7.54 19.45
CA TYR A 136 -5.42 7.45 18.03
C TYR A 136 -6.94 7.30 17.83
N SER A 137 -7.61 6.45 18.61
CA SER A 137 -9.06 6.30 18.56
C SER A 137 -9.77 7.62 18.92
N GLY A 138 -9.28 8.35 19.92
CA GLY A 138 -9.78 9.68 20.26
C GLY A 138 -9.62 10.69 19.12
N VAL A 139 -8.44 10.72 18.48
CA VAL A 139 -8.19 11.59 17.32
C VAL A 139 -9.11 11.26 16.16
N MET A 140 -9.30 9.98 15.84
CA MET A 140 -10.21 9.55 14.76
C MET A 140 -11.66 9.89 15.05
N TYR A 141 -12.11 9.73 16.30
CA TYR A 141 -13.44 10.14 16.71
C TYR A 141 -13.64 11.65 16.55
N LEU A 142 -12.67 12.47 16.96
CA LEU A 142 -12.71 13.91 16.77
C LEU A 142 -12.72 14.30 15.28
N LEU A 143 -11.87 13.68 14.46
CA LEU A 143 -11.76 13.94 13.02
C LEU A 143 -13.06 13.62 12.26
N THR A 144 -13.80 12.60 12.70
CA THR A 144 -15.07 12.17 12.08
C THR A 144 -16.30 12.81 12.72
N SER A 145 -16.13 13.53 13.83
CA SER A 145 -17.22 14.23 14.50
C SER A 145 -17.65 15.49 13.73
N ALA A 146 -18.90 15.92 13.95
CA ALA A 146 -19.45 17.16 13.40
C ALA A 146 -18.75 18.44 13.93
N VAL A 147 -17.83 18.31 14.88
CA VAL A 147 -17.07 19.43 15.47
C VAL A 147 -15.94 19.88 14.53
N THR A 148 -15.44 18.99 13.66
CA THR A 148 -14.32 19.30 12.78
C THR A 148 -14.83 19.95 11.48
N PRO A 149 -14.38 21.17 11.12
CA PRO A 149 -14.74 21.80 9.86
C PRO A 149 -14.17 21.02 8.67
N GLU A 150 -14.96 20.86 7.61
CA GLU A 150 -14.53 20.16 6.38
C GLU A 150 -13.23 20.73 5.79
N VAL A 151 -13.04 22.04 5.93
CA VAL A 151 -11.84 22.75 5.49
C VAL A 151 -10.56 22.20 6.12
N VAL A 152 -10.62 21.80 7.40
CA VAL A 152 -9.45 21.26 8.11
C VAL A 152 -9.08 19.88 7.55
N VAL A 153 -10.08 19.02 7.33
CA VAL A 153 -9.85 17.66 6.81
C VAL A 153 -9.36 17.70 5.36
N MET A 154 -9.93 18.59 4.52
CA MET A 154 -9.43 18.79 3.16
C MET A 154 -8.01 19.37 3.13
N ALA A 155 -7.70 20.33 4.02
CA ALA A 155 -6.33 20.82 4.15
C ALA A 155 -5.39 19.66 4.53
N MET A 156 -5.73 18.85 5.53
CA MET A 156 -4.92 17.67 5.88
C MET A 156 -4.78 16.67 4.73
N GLN A 157 -5.81 16.53 3.89
CA GLN A 157 -5.80 15.62 2.75
C GLN A 157 -4.75 16.02 1.70
N GLU A 158 -4.54 17.32 1.47
CA GLU A 158 -3.45 17.81 0.61
C GLU A 158 -2.07 17.42 1.17
N TRP A 159 -1.91 17.45 2.50
CA TRP A 159 -0.66 17.06 3.18
C TRP A 159 -0.48 15.55 3.30
N SER A 160 -1.51 14.74 3.05
CA SER A 160 -1.44 13.28 3.20
C SER A 160 -0.34 12.65 2.35
N VAL A 161 -0.10 13.19 1.15
CA VAL A 161 0.97 12.74 0.25
C VAL A 161 2.35 13.00 0.86
N VAL A 162 2.51 14.12 1.59
CA VAL A 162 3.76 14.45 2.30
C VAL A 162 3.99 13.47 3.45
N PHE A 163 2.95 13.05 4.17
CA PHE A 163 3.08 12.01 5.20
C PHE A 163 3.53 10.68 4.61
N VAL A 164 2.98 10.27 3.46
CA VAL A 164 3.41 9.05 2.75
C VAL A 164 4.88 9.14 2.33
N ILE A 165 5.30 10.23 1.69
CA ILE A 165 6.70 10.43 1.27
C ILE A 165 7.63 10.42 2.48
N SER A 166 7.27 11.13 3.53
CA SER A 166 8.08 11.21 4.76
C SER A 166 8.22 9.84 5.40
N GLY A 167 7.13 9.06 5.48
CA GLY A 167 7.17 7.69 5.99
C GLY A 167 8.10 6.80 5.15
N GLN A 168 8.04 6.93 3.82
CA GLN A 168 8.91 6.17 2.92
C GLN A 168 10.39 6.53 3.10
N LEU A 169 10.72 7.83 3.19
CA LEU A 169 12.09 8.30 3.43
C LEU A 169 12.63 7.83 4.78
N ILE A 170 11.82 7.89 5.84
CA ILE A 170 12.21 7.42 7.17
C ILE A 170 12.50 5.91 7.15
N GLN A 171 11.65 5.11 6.48
CA GLN A 171 11.88 3.68 6.37
C GLN A 171 13.15 3.39 5.54
N ALA A 172 13.41 4.16 4.48
CA ALA A 172 14.62 4.05 3.67
C ALA A 172 15.87 4.37 4.48
N GLY A 173 15.81 5.44 5.28
CA GLY A 173 16.86 5.82 6.22
C GLY A 173 17.13 4.72 7.24
N CYS A 174 16.08 4.15 7.85
CA CYS A 174 16.24 3.03 8.79
C CYS A 174 16.88 1.80 8.15
N ASN A 175 16.53 1.48 6.90
CA ASN A 175 17.14 0.38 6.15
C ASN A 175 18.64 0.65 5.90
N LEU A 176 19.01 1.88 5.55
CA LEU A 176 20.39 2.30 5.34
C LEU A 176 21.22 2.21 6.62
N THR A 177 20.72 2.77 7.73
CA THR A 177 21.44 2.78 9.01
C THR A 177 21.58 1.39 9.61
N SER A 178 20.60 0.51 9.38
CA SER A 178 20.62 -0.85 9.92
C SER A 178 21.47 -1.81 9.07
N GLY A 179 21.86 -1.41 7.85
CA GLY A 179 22.59 -2.26 6.91
C GLY A 179 21.84 -3.52 6.46
N SER A 180 20.56 -3.64 6.81
CA SER A 180 19.68 -4.76 6.54
C SER A 180 18.23 -4.29 6.57
N THR A 181 17.37 -4.95 5.79
CA THR A 181 15.92 -4.71 5.78
C THR A 181 15.17 -5.34 6.96
N GLY A 182 15.84 -6.15 7.80
CA GLY A 182 15.21 -6.83 8.93
C GLY A 182 13.96 -7.61 8.52
N GLN A 183 12.84 -7.33 9.18
CA GLN A 183 11.53 -7.96 8.94
C GLN A 183 10.66 -7.24 7.90
N LEU A 184 11.24 -6.35 7.10
CA LEU A 184 10.52 -5.68 6.02
C LEU A 184 10.20 -6.69 4.89
N SER A 185 8.92 -7.00 4.70
CA SER A 185 8.48 -7.92 3.64
C SER A 185 8.73 -7.33 2.26
N GLY A 186 9.66 -7.91 1.49
CA GLY A 186 9.97 -7.45 0.13
C GLY A 186 8.78 -7.51 -0.83
N ALA A 187 7.85 -8.45 -0.62
CA ALA A 187 6.59 -8.51 -1.37
C ALA A 187 5.66 -7.35 -1.00
N SER A 188 5.62 -6.95 0.28
CA SER A 188 4.88 -5.76 0.70
C SER A 188 5.48 -4.47 0.11
N VAL A 189 6.82 -4.32 0.12
CA VAL A 189 7.48 -3.14 -0.50
C VAL A 189 7.17 -3.05 -2.00
N PHE A 190 7.15 -4.19 -2.69
CA PHE A 190 6.71 -4.25 -4.09
C PHE A 190 5.28 -3.74 -4.23
N LEU A 191 4.32 -4.26 -3.45
CA LEU A 191 2.91 -3.84 -3.50
C LEU A 191 2.71 -2.35 -3.13
N VAL A 192 3.53 -1.79 -2.24
CA VAL A 192 3.52 -0.35 -1.94
C VAL A 192 4.02 0.47 -3.13
N PHE A 193 5.07 0.01 -3.81
CA PHE A 193 5.55 0.63 -5.05
C PHE A 193 4.51 0.55 -6.17
N LEU A 194 3.81 -0.58 -6.27
CA LEU A 194 2.67 -0.72 -7.14
C LEU A 194 1.61 0.35 -6.79
N ALA A 195 1.12 0.39 -5.57
CA ALA A 195 0.10 1.36 -5.16
C ALA A 195 0.52 2.82 -5.45
N SER A 196 1.79 3.22 -5.25
CA SER A 196 2.25 4.59 -5.54
C SER A 196 2.33 4.91 -7.05
N LEU A 197 2.68 3.94 -7.90
CA LEU A 197 2.55 4.08 -9.35
C LEU A 197 1.10 4.32 -9.78
N GLY A 198 0.16 3.55 -9.21
CA GLY A 198 -1.26 3.72 -9.55
C GLY A 198 -1.83 5.06 -9.08
N ARG A 199 -1.34 5.61 -7.96
CA ARG A 199 -1.70 6.98 -7.53
C ARG A 199 -1.15 8.01 -8.49
N THR A 200 0.09 7.88 -8.93
CA THR A 200 0.71 8.79 -9.92
C THR A 200 -0.07 8.82 -11.22
N PHE A 201 -0.56 7.68 -11.68
CA PHE A 201 -1.34 7.59 -12.92
C PHE A 201 -2.72 8.27 -12.82
N ARG A 202 -3.35 8.28 -11.63
CA ARG A 202 -4.67 8.89 -11.39
C ARG A 202 -4.60 10.31 -10.86
N SER A 203 -3.45 10.72 -10.34
CA SER A 203 -3.28 12.01 -9.69
C SER A 203 -3.30 13.15 -10.70
N THR A 204 -4.11 14.17 -10.41
CA THR A 204 -4.04 15.48 -11.07
C THR A 204 -2.82 16.29 -10.61
N GLN A 205 -2.28 15.98 -9.42
CA GLN A 205 -1.07 16.58 -8.86
C GLN A 205 0.16 15.78 -9.33
N GLY A 206 0.68 16.14 -10.50
CA GLY A 206 1.77 15.41 -11.15
C GLY A 206 3.04 15.33 -10.30
N PHE A 207 3.57 16.45 -9.80
CA PHE A 207 4.90 16.47 -9.16
C PHE A 207 5.00 15.68 -7.83
N LEU A 208 4.07 15.90 -6.89
CA LEU A 208 4.08 15.24 -5.57
C LEU A 208 3.89 13.73 -5.68
N SER A 209 2.98 13.30 -6.55
CA SER A 209 2.73 11.88 -6.80
C SER A 209 3.92 11.19 -7.47
N LEU A 210 4.56 11.83 -8.45
CA LEU A 210 5.81 11.36 -9.06
C LEU A 210 6.93 11.20 -8.02
N LEU A 211 7.09 12.17 -7.12
CA LEU A 211 8.09 12.11 -6.06
C LEU A 211 7.85 10.92 -5.11
N SER A 212 6.60 10.68 -4.72
CA SER A 212 6.22 9.49 -3.93
C SER A 212 6.51 8.19 -4.68
N SER A 213 6.23 8.12 -5.97
CA SER A 213 6.57 6.97 -6.80
C SER A 213 8.08 6.73 -6.87
N CYS A 214 8.88 7.78 -7.06
CA CYS A 214 10.33 7.69 -7.04
C CYS A 214 10.86 7.20 -5.69
N CYS A 215 10.34 7.74 -4.58
CA CYS A 215 10.73 7.31 -3.24
C CYS A 215 10.37 5.83 -2.97
N SER A 216 9.20 5.39 -3.44
CA SER A 216 8.77 3.99 -3.36
C SER A 216 9.67 3.06 -4.17
N LEU A 217 10.11 3.51 -5.35
CA LEU A 217 11.04 2.76 -6.20
C LEU A 217 12.42 2.63 -5.53
N LEU A 218 12.92 3.72 -4.92
CA LEU A 218 14.17 3.69 -4.18
C LEU A 218 14.13 2.68 -3.03
N LEU A 219 13.05 2.69 -2.24
CA LEU A 219 12.80 1.69 -1.19
C LEU A 219 12.79 0.26 -1.73
N PHE A 220 12.14 0.05 -2.87
CA PHE A 220 12.07 -1.27 -3.50
C PHE A 220 13.45 -1.75 -3.94
N ILE A 221 14.23 -0.90 -4.63
CA ILE A 221 15.59 -1.21 -5.06
C ILE A 221 16.48 -1.51 -3.86
N GLN A 222 16.42 -0.71 -2.80
CA GLN A 222 17.18 -0.96 -1.56
C GLN A 222 16.84 -2.33 -0.99
N THR A 223 15.55 -2.65 -0.87
CA THR A 223 15.09 -3.94 -0.34
C THR A 223 15.61 -5.12 -1.16
N LEU A 224 15.67 -4.98 -2.49
CA LEU A 224 16.25 -6.01 -3.37
C LEU A 224 17.77 -6.16 -3.19
N ILE A 225 18.49 -5.05 -3.06
CA ILE A 225 19.95 -5.06 -2.86
C ILE A 225 20.28 -5.74 -1.52
N TYR A 226 19.67 -5.29 -0.42
CA TYR A 226 19.93 -5.85 0.92
C TYR A 226 19.55 -7.33 1.02
N ARG A 227 18.47 -7.76 0.35
CA ARG A 227 18.14 -9.20 0.24
C ARG A 227 19.19 -10.00 -0.52
N LYS A 228 19.66 -9.50 -1.68
CA LYS A 228 20.71 -10.19 -2.46
C LYS A 228 22.01 -10.33 -1.66
N THR A 229 22.42 -9.29 -0.93
CA THR A 229 23.63 -9.32 -0.09
C THR A 229 23.51 -10.36 1.01
N THR A 230 22.38 -10.38 1.73
CA THR A 230 22.11 -11.35 2.81
C THR A 230 22.13 -12.81 2.31
N THR A 231 21.49 -13.08 1.16
CA THR A 231 21.50 -14.43 0.55
C THR A 231 22.91 -14.85 0.14
N ARG A 232 23.71 -13.92 -0.39
CA ARG A 232 25.08 -14.19 -0.85
C ARG A 232 26.01 -14.53 0.32
N GLU A 233 25.90 -13.81 1.44
CA GLU A 233 26.68 -14.10 2.65
C GLU A 233 26.31 -15.44 3.28
N THR A 234 25.01 -15.76 3.36
CA THR A 234 24.55 -17.05 3.89
C THR A 234 25.03 -18.22 3.04
N THR A 235 25.02 -18.06 1.71
CA THR A 235 25.51 -19.09 0.78
C THR A 235 27.03 -19.26 0.86
N ARG A 236 27.76 -18.18 1.17
CA ARG A 236 29.21 -18.23 1.34
C ARG A 236 29.60 -18.96 2.64
N ARG A 237 28.94 -18.67 3.76
CA ARG A 237 29.18 -19.40 5.02
C ARG A 237 28.92 -20.90 4.90
N LYS A 238 27.84 -21.31 4.22
CA LYS A 238 27.54 -22.73 3.95
C LYS A 238 28.53 -23.44 3.02
N LYS A 239 29.42 -22.71 2.35
CA LYS A 239 30.51 -23.29 1.53
C LYS A 239 31.84 -23.34 2.28
N GLU A 240 31.93 -22.63 3.40
CA GLU A 240 33.12 -22.56 4.25
C GLU A 240 33.01 -23.53 5.46
N GLU A 241 31.82 -24.11 5.70
CA GLU A 241 31.52 -25.24 6.60
C GLU A 241 31.46 -26.57 5.83
#